data_AF-A0A6G0ISV8-F1
#
_entry.id   AF-A0A6G0ISV8-F1
#
_cell.length_a   1.000
_cell.length_b   1.000
_cell.length_c   1.000
_cell.angle_alpha   90.00
_cell.angle_beta   90.00
_cell.angle_gamma   90.00
#
_symmetry.space_group_name_H-M   'P 1'
#
loop_
_entity.id
_entity.type
_entity.pdbx_description
1 polymer ?
#
loop_
_entity_poly.entity_id
_entity_poly.type
_entity_poly.pdbx_seq_one_letter_code
_entity_poly.pdbx_strand_id
1 'polypeptide(L)'
;MAKMRKLLADQRAHWQNILLQALRESKMILANTNTKDYRLNLYPYLCLLQDSEYVDIMIQSVANMPPSGESLKVLASDLGNRVYTKYFVRQKYQSQAVEKLSNIYNDYTDLLAKDTKEYDVLPREQWCKLEMEQSSGPTLQGGEIQWPYIVTLELGTWMVDIMVKNLKINSDILNPAFDRKLIPILYHMYTFRSTRQIGFIKPHPILTQMQQEATETKLTFDSYVMPMLCPPVPWTSVKFGAYLLTPT
;
A
#
# COMPACT_ATOMS: atom_id res chain seq x y z
N MET A 1 -16.76 -24.28 -6.06
CA MET A 1 -16.65 -23.17 -5.10
C MET A 1 -15.65 -23.45 -3.96
N ALA A 2 -15.95 -24.31 -2.96
CA ALA A 2 -15.03 -24.53 -1.82
C ALA A 2 -13.62 -25.04 -2.23
N LYS A 3 -13.57 -25.97 -3.20
CA LYS A 3 -12.30 -26.47 -3.76
C LYS A 3 -11.44 -25.36 -4.39
N MET A 4 -12.06 -24.42 -5.12
CA MET A 4 -11.33 -23.34 -5.77
C MET A 4 -10.83 -22.29 -4.77
N ARG A 5 -11.61 -21.99 -3.73
CA ARG A 5 -11.15 -21.14 -2.61
C ARG A 5 -9.92 -21.73 -1.94
N LYS A 6 -9.95 -23.03 -1.64
CA LYS A 6 -8.81 -23.73 -1.06
C LYS A 6 -7.59 -23.66 -1.98
N LEU A 7 -7.76 -23.97 -3.26
CA LEU A 7 -6.69 -23.92 -4.25
C LEU A 7 -6.06 -22.52 -4.37
N LEU A 8 -6.88 -21.47 -4.42
CA LEU A 8 -6.41 -20.09 -4.46
C LEU A 8 -5.69 -19.70 -3.16
N ALA A 9 -6.16 -20.14 -2.00
CA ALA A 9 -5.51 -19.91 -0.72
C ALA A 9 -4.14 -20.60 -0.63
N ASP A 10 -4.08 -21.88 -1.03
CA ASP A 10 -2.84 -22.65 -1.08
C ASP A 10 -1.82 -21.99 -2.03
N GLN A 11 -2.30 -21.50 -3.18
CA GLN A 11 -1.46 -20.80 -4.15
C GLN A 11 -0.95 -19.45 -3.63
N ARG A 12 -1.80 -18.67 -2.93
CA ARG A 12 -1.39 -17.42 -2.27
C ARG A 12 -0.34 -17.66 -1.20
N ALA A 13 -0.51 -18.69 -0.36
CA ALA A 13 0.47 -19.06 0.65
C ALA A 13 1.81 -19.48 0.01
N HIS A 14 1.77 -20.21 -1.09
CA HIS A 14 2.96 -20.54 -1.87
C HIS A 14 3.65 -19.28 -2.40
N TRP A 15 2.90 -18.36 -3.01
CA TRP A 15 3.46 -17.10 -3.51
C TRP A 15 4.02 -16.20 -2.42
N GLN A 16 3.41 -16.16 -1.23
CA GLN A 16 3.95 -15.42 -0.09
C GLN A 16 5.36 -15.90 0.27
N ASN A 17 5.57 -17.21 0.33
CA ASN A 17 6.89 -17.79 0.62
C ASN A 17 7.91 -17.47 -0.47
N ILE A 18 7.52 -17.62 -1.74
CA ILE A 18 8.39 -17.32 -2.89
C ILE A 18 8.79 -15.84 -2.92
N LEU A 19 7.82 -14.93 -2.74
CA LEU A 19 8.09 -13.50 -2.71
C LEU A 19 8.95 -13.10 -1.51
N LEU A 20 8.72 -13.70 -0.34
CA LEU A 20 9.52 -13.44 0.85
C LEU A 20 10.99 -13.81 0.64
N GLN A 21 11.25 -14.97 0.04
CA GLN A 21 12.59 -15.40 -0.31
C GLN A 21 13.23 -14.44 -1.34
N ALA A 22 12.53 -14.17 -2.45
CA ALA A 22 13.04 -13.30 -3.51
C ALA A 22 13.35 -11.87 -3.00
N LEU A 23 12.50 -11.34 -2.11
CA LEU A 23 12.71 -10.03 -1.50
C LEU A 23 13.97 -10.01 -0.62
N ARG A 24 14.18 -11.05 0.21
CA ARG A 24 15.38 -11.15 1.06
C ARG A 24 16.66 -11.25 0.24
N GLU A 25 16.66 -12.11 -0.78
CA GLU A 25 17.79 -12.25 -1.71
C GLU A 25 18.09 -10.92 -2.42
N SER A 26 17.06 -10.23 -2.90
CA SER A 26 17.22 -8.94 -3.57
C SER A 26 17.71 -7.84 -2.62
N LYS A 27 17.23 -7.80 -1.38
CA LYS A 27 17.75 -6.89 -0.34
C LYS A 27 19.23 -7.13 -0.06
N MET A 28 19.67 -8.38 0.01
CA MET A 28 21.08 -8.72 0.20
C MET A 28 21.96 -8.24 -0.97
N ILE A 29 21.46 -8.36 -2.22
CA ILE A 29 22.17 -7.84 -3.39
C ILE A 29 22.27 -6.31 -3.30
N LEU A 30 21.16 -5.63 -3.01
CA LEU A 30 21.14 -4.16 -2.90
C LEU A 30 22.00 -3.64 -1.75
N ALA A 31 22.08 -4.35 -0.62
CA ALA A 31 22.96 -4.00 0.50
C ALA A 31 24.44 -4.02 0.12
N ASN A 32 24.83 -4.96 -0.75
CA ASN A 32 26.22 -5.17 -1.16
C ASN A 32 26.58 -4.41 -2.46
N THR A 33 25.61 -3.79 -3.11
CA THR A 33 25.85 -3.03 -4.34
C THR A 33 26.43 -1.65 -3.98
N ASN A 34 27.70 -1.45 -4.30
CA ASN A 34 28.39 -0.18 -4.10
C ASN A 34 27.73 0.90 -4.99
N THR A 35 27.22 1.99 -4.39
CA THR A 35 26.49 3.09 -5.07
C THR A 35 27.41 4.01 -5.87
N LYS A 36 28.31 3.43 -6.67
CA LYS A 36 29.17 4.16 -7.61
C LYS A 36 28.42 4.60 -8.87
N ASP A 37 27.28 3.97 -9.14
CA ASP A 37 26.31 4.42 -10.13
C ASP A 37 25.40 5.48 -9.52
N TYR A 38 25.11 6.56 -10.25
CA TYR A 38 24.12 7.62 -9.93
C TYR A 38 22.66 7.10 -9.80
N ARG A 39 22.46 5.79 -9.62
CA ARG A 39 21.16 5.16 -9.47
C ARG A 39 20.67 5.33 -8.03
N LEU A 40 19.36 5.53 -7.90
CA LEU A 40 18.70 5.61 -6.60
C LEU A 40 18.93 4.32 -5.82
N ASN A 41 19.51 4.43 -4.62
CA ASN A 41 19.64 3.28 -3.72
C ASN A 41 18.32 3.03 -2.98
N LEU A 42 17.64 1.95 -3.35
CA LEU A 42 16.37 1.55 -2.73
C LEU A 42 16.55 0.78 -1.41
N TYR A 43 17.76 0.30 -1.08
CA TYR A 43 17.99 -0.54 0.10
C TYR A 43 17.48 0.07 1.41
N PRO A 44 17.76 1.35 1.75
CA PRO A 44 17.26 1.95 2.98
C PRO A 44 15.73 1.92 3.07
N TYR A 45 15.03 2.15 1.94
CA TYR A 45 13.58 2.17 1.87
C TYR A 45 12.95 0.77 2.00
N LEU A 46 13.70 -0.29 1.67
CA LEU A 46 13.31 -1.68 1.86
C LEU A 46 13.52 -2.18 3.30
N CYS A 47 14.22 -1.41 4.13
CA CYS A 47 14.48 -1.72 5.54
C CYS A 47 13.49 -1.04 6.50
N LEU A 48 12.52 -0.30 5.98
CA LEU A 48 11.58 0.50 6.80
C LEU A 48 10.40 -0.31 7.35
N LEU A 49 9.97 -1.34 6.60
CA LEU A 49 8.92 -2.26 7.01
C LEU A 49 9.47 -3.68 7.21
N GLN A 50 8.67 -4.54 7.84
CA GLN A 50 8.98 -5.97 7.87
C GLN A 50 8.82 -6.55 6.47
N ASP A 51 9.67 -7.51 6.11
CA ASP A 51 9.63 -8.15 4.79
C ASP A 51 8.23 -8.70 4.44
N SER A 52 7.53 -9.26 5.42
CA SER A 52 6.15 -9.76 5.27
C SER A 52 5.17 -8.67 4.83
N GLU A 53 5.35 -7.43 5.28
CA GLU A 53 4.44 -6.33 4.93
C GLU A 53 4.57 -5.93 3.45
N TYR A 54 5.77 -5.99 2.89
CA TYR A 54 5.96 -5.80 1.44
C TYR A 54 5.32 -6.93 0.65
N VAL A 55 5.49 -8.17 1.13
CA VAL A 55 4.88 -9.36 0.50
C VAL A 55 3.35 -9.28 0.53
N ASP A 56 2.76 -8.86 1.65
CA ASP A 56 1.32 -8.70 1.77
C ASP A 56 0.80 -7.62 0.81
N ILE A 57 1.51 -6.50 0.67
CA ILE A 57 1.19 -5.46 -0.32
C ILE A 57 1.24 -6.03 -1.74
N MET A 58 2.27 -6.82 -2.08
CA MET A 58 2.39 -7.46 -3.39
C MET A 58 1.25 -8.45 -3.65
N ILE A 59 0.90 -9.31 -2.69
CA ILE A 59 -0.17 -10.30 -2.83
C ILE A 59 -1.55 -9.64 -2.91
N GLN A 60 -1.79 -8.60 -2.12
CA GLN A 60 -3.04 -7.83 -2.17
C GLN A 60 -3.21 -7.15 -3.54
N SER A 61 -2.13 -6.62 -4.14
CA SER A 61 -2.23 -6.01 -5.48
C SER A 61 -2.56 -7.04 -6.57
N VAL A 62 -2.08 -8.29 -6.47
CA VAL A 62 -2.48 -9.39 -7.36
C VAL A 62 -3.95 -9.74 -7.18
N ALA A 63 -4.45 -9.76 -5.94
CA ALA A 63 -5.85 -10.03 -5.65
C ALA A 63 -6.79 -8.96 -6.22
N ASN A 64 -6.35 -7.70 -6.22
CA ASN A 64 -7.13 -6.55 -6.67
C ASN A 64 -6.92 -6.20 -8.15
N MET A 65 -6.01 -6.90 -8.86
CA MET A 65 -5.68 -6.59 -10.25
C MET A 65 -6.86 -6.92 -11.18
N PRO A 66 -7.31 -5.96 -12.02
CA PRO A 66 -8.40 -6.23 -12.96
C PRO A 66 -7.94 -7.21 -14.06
N PRO A 67 -8.85 -8.02 -14.63
CA PRO A 67 -8.53 -8.94 -15.74
C PRO A 67 -7.95 -8.26 -16.98
N SER A 68 -8.29 -6.99 -17.20
CA SER A 68 -7.72 -6.16 -18.25
C SER A 68 -6.22 -5.92 -18.05
N GLY A 69 -5.74 -6.00 -16.82
CA GLY A 69 -4.43 -5.53 -16.36
C GLY A 69 -4.45 -4.07 -15.89
N GLU A 70 -3.30 -3.57 -15.45
CA GLU A 70 -3.10 -2.19 -15.00
C GLU A 70 -1.85 -1.57 -15.65
N SER A 71 -1.84 -0.24 -15.78
CA SER A 71 -0.65 0.50 -16.23
C SER A 71 0.51 0.28 -15.26
N LEU A 72 1.70 -0.04 -15.77
CA LEU A 72 2.89 -0.25 -14.93
C LEU A 72 3.13 0.94 -14.00
N LYS A 73 3.00 2.16 -14.53
CA LYS A 73 3.19 3.39 -13.75
C LYS A 73 2.17 3.53 -12.61
N VAL A 74 0.92 3.14 -12.87
CA VAL A 74 -0.17 3.20 -11.86
C VAL A 74 0.06 2.15 -10.79
N LEU A 75 0.32 0.91 -11.18
CA LEU A 75 0.60 -0.20 -10.26
C LEU A 75 1.85 0.09 -9.40
N ALA A 76 2.93 0.56 -10.02
CA ALA A 76 4.15 0.95 -9.29
C ALA A 76 3.87 2.09 -8.30
N SER A 77 3.19 3.15 -8.74
CA SER A 77 2.84 4.25 -7.83
C SER A 77 1.97 3.78 -6.66
N ASP A 78 1.01 2.90 -6.88
CA ASP A 78 0.16 2.34 -5.83
C ASP A 78 0.97 1.52 -4.82
N LEU A 79 1.79 0.57 -5.28
CA LEU A 79 2.65 -0.25 -4.40
C LEU A 79 3.60 0.60 -3.57
N GLY A 80 4.28 1.56 -4.19
CA GLY A 80 5.19 2.48 -3.50
C GLY A 80 4.49 3.35 -2.46
N ASN A 81 3.30 3.88 -2.80
CA ASN A 81 2.51 4.70 -1.89
C ASN A 81 1.94 3.89 -0.72
N ARG A 82 1.60 2.60 -0.91
CA ARG A 82 1.20 1.70 0.20
C ARG A 82 2.34 1.51 1.20
N VAL A 83 3.57 1.31 0.71
CA VAL A 83 4.75 1.23 1.59
C VAL A 83 4.97 2.54 2.34
N TYR A 84 4.98 3.67 1.62
CA TYR A 84 5.14 5.00 2.21
C TYR A 84 4.08 5.27 3.29
N THR A 85 2.81 4.96 3.00
CA THR A 85 1.70 5.14 3.92
C THR A 85 1.87 4.32 5.19
N LYS A 86 2.21 3.03 5.07
CA LYS A 86 2.47 2.17 6.24
C LYS A 86 3.64 2.69 7.08
N TYR A 87 4.72 3.09 6.42
CA TYR A 87 5.89 3.66 7.09
C TYR A 87 5.55 4.96 7.84
N PHE A 88 4.83 5.87 7.18
CA PHE A 88 4.42 7.14 7.75
C PHE A 88 3.53 6.95 8.99
N VAL A 89 2.56 6.02 8.91
CA VAL A 89 1.73 5.67 10.07
C VAL A 89 2.59 5.10 11.20
N ARG A 90 3.55 4.21 10.92
CA ARG A 90 4.47 3.66 11.92
C ARG A 90 5.32 4.74 12.60
N GLN A 91 5.84 5.71 11.84
CA GLN A 91 6.60 6.82 12.40
C GLN A 91 5.76 7.66 13.37
N LYS A 92 4.48 7.91 13.05
CA LYS A 92 3.55 8.58 13.98
C LYS A 92 3.39 7.80 15.29
N TYR A 93 3.31 6.47 15.24
CA TYR A 93 3.26 5.65 16.46
C TYR A 93 4.57 5.74 17.26
N GLN A 94 5.73 5.68 16.60
CA GLN A 94 7.04 5.69 17.26
C GLN A 94 7.39 7.06 17.88
N SER A 95 6.88 8.15 17.30
CA SER A 95 7.12 9.52 17.75
C SER A 95 6.17 10.02 18.84
N GLN A 96 5.29 9.16 19.40
CA GLN A 96 4.22 9.54 20.34
C GLN A 96 3.18 10.54 19.76
N ALA A 97 3.25 10.84 18.45
CA ALA A 97 2.31 11.76 17.81
C ALA A 97 0.87 11.24 17.84
N VAL A 98 0.68 9.91 17.88
CA VAL A 98 -0.66 9.30 17.98
C VAL A 98 -1.32 9.58 19.34
N GLU A 99 -0.57 9.54 20.44
CA GLU A 99 -1.10 9.82 21.78
C GLU A 99 -1.54 11.28 21.89
N LYS A 100 -0.68 12.20 21.43
CA LYS A 100 -1.01 13.62 21.34
C LYS A 100 -2.22 13.88 20.44
N LEU A 101 -2.28 13.22 19.28
CA LEU A 101 -3.43 13.31 18.38
C LEU A 101 -4.70 12.82 19.08
N SER A 102 -4.64 11.71 19.82
CA SER A 102 -5.78 11.18 20.56
C SER A 102 -6.28 12.15 21.61
N ASN A 103 -5.38 12.79 22.36
CA ASN A 103 -5.75 13.78 23.38
C ASN A 103 -6.45 14.98 22.74
N ILE A 104 -5.82 15.59 21.73
CA ILE A 104 -6.40 16.73 21.01
C ILE A 104 -7.73 16.37 20.35
N TYR A 105 -7.83 15.18 19.76
CA TYR A 105 -9.05 14.75 19.09
C TYR A 105 -10.19 14.51 20.08
N ASN A 106 -9.92 13.92 21.25
CA ASN A 106 -10.94 13.75 22.30
C ASN A 106 -11.45 15.11 22.78
N ASP A 107 -10.56 16.06 23.07
CA ASP A 107 -10.95 17.42 23.47
C ASP A 107 -11.71 18.15 22.34
N TYR A 108 -11.35 17.89 21.09
CA TYR A 108 -12.03 18.43 19.92
C TYR A 108 -13.44 17.86 19.75
N THR A 109 -13.69 16.59 20.08
CA THR A 109 -15.02 16.00 19.95
C THR A 109 -16.07 16.66 20.83
N ASP A 110 -15.67 17.33 21.91
CA ASP A 110 -16.58 18.14 22.73
C ASP A 110 -17.24 19.26 21.93
N LEU A 111 -16.60 19.78 20.88
CA LEU A 111 -17.19 20.78 19.99
C LEU A 111 -18.36 20.22 19.17
N LEU A 112 -18.31 18.92 18.85
CA LEU A 112 -19.21 18.26 17.92
C LEU A 112 -20.30 17.44 18.62
N ALA A 113 -20.06 17.08 19.88
CA ALA A 113 -20.98 16.31 20.70
C ALA A 113 -22.26 17.11 20.98
N LYS A 114 -23.39 16.41 21.13
CA LYS A 114 -24.71 17.03 21.34
C LYS A 114 -24.94 17.42 22.80
N ASP A 115 -24.32 16.68 23.70
CA ASP A 115 -24.46 16.74 25.16
C ASP A 115 -23.44 17.66 25.84
N THR A 116 -22.63 18.36 25.05
CA THR A 116 -21.65 19.34 25.52
C THR A 116 -22.19 20.77 25.39
N LYS A 117 -21.45 21.72 25.98
CA LYS A 117 -21.78 23.14 25.90
C LYS A 117 -21.81 23.61 24.44
N GLU A 118 -22.67 24.58 24.14
CA GLU A 118 -22.62 25.26 22.85
C GLU A 118 -21.31 26.05 22.72
N TYR A 119 -20.69 25.92 21.56
CA TYR A 119 -19.45 26.60 21.19
C TYR A 119 -19.72 27.52 20.01
N ASP A 120 -19.20 28.74 20.07
CA ASP A 120 -19.27 29.73 18.98
C ASP A 120 -17.95 29.84 18.21
N VAL A 121 -17.31 28.69 17.95
CA VAL A 121 -16.01 28.61 17.26
C VAL A 121 -16.05 27.58 16.15
N LEU A 122 -15.32 27.86 15.05
CA LEU A 122 -15.24 26.92 13.94
C LEU A 122 -14.35 25.72 14.30
N PRO A 123 -14.60 24.52 13.72
CA PRO A 123 -13.79 23.33 13.96
C PRO A 123 -12.27 23.52 13.81
N ARG A 124 -11.86 24.27 12.79
CA ARG A 124 -10.44 24.59 12.55
C ARG A 124 -9.86 25.47 13.66
N GLU A 125 -10.60 26.46 14.13
CA GLU A 125 -10.13 27.40 15.16
C GLU A 125 -9.94 26.69 16.49
N GLN A 126 -10.92 25.86 16.88
CA GLN A 126 -10.83 25.03 18.07
C GLN A 126 -9.67 24.04 17.99
N TRP A 127 -9.47 23.39 16.84
CA TRP A 127 -8.32 22.50 16.64
C TRP A 127 -6.98 23.23 16.82
N CYS A 128 -6.80 24.38 16.17
CA CYS A 128 -5.57 25.16 16.30
C CYS A 128 -5.33 25.62 17.74
N LYS A 129 -6.39 25.99 18.48
CA LYS A 129 -6.29 26.34 19.89
C LYS A 129 -5.82 25.16 20.75
N LEU A 130 -6.44 23.99 20.60
CA LEU A 130 -6.06 22.77 21.34
C LEU A 130 -4.61 22.35 21.03
N GLU A 131 -4.18 22.48 19.78
CA GLU A 131 -2.79 22.21 19.37
C GLU A 131 -1.79 23.17 20.04
N MET A 132 -2.14 24.46 20.18
CA MET A 132 -1.31 25.45 20.88
C MET A 132 -1.24 25.19 22.40
N GLU A 133 -2.36 24.83 23.02
CA GLU A 133 -2.44 24.47 24.44
C GLU A 133 -1.55 23.25 24.73
N GLN A 134 -1.49 22.30 23.80
CA GLN A 134 -0.61 21.13 23.85
C GLN A 134 0.69 21.35 23.05
N SER A 135 1.31 22.52 23.14
CA SER A 135 2.52 22.88 22.36
C SER A 135 3.77 22.06 22.68
N SER A 136 3.81 21.37 23.83
CA SER A 136 4.93 20.50 24.20
C SER A 136 4.89 19.15 23.48
N GLY A 137 6.05 18.49 23.36
CA GLY A 137 6.16 17.15 22.77
C GLY A 137 6.20 17.12 21.24
N PRO A 138 5.83 16.00 20.60
CA PRO A 138 5.92 15.83 19.15
C PRO A 138 4.97 16.78 18.42
N THR A 139 5.33 17.16 17.19
CA THR A 139 4.44 17.93 16.31
C THR A 139 3.45 16.99 15.62
N LEU A 140 2.17 17.37 15.56
CA LEU A 140 1.18 16.63 14.78
C LEU A 140 1.40 16.78 13.27
N GLN A 141 1.92 17.94 12.86
CA GLN A 141 2.16 18.28 11.47
C GLN A 141 3.44 17.66 10.91
N GLY A 142 4.20 16.92 11.73
CA GLY A 142 5.34 16.10 11.34
C GLY A 142 6.38 16.81 10.47
N GLY A 143 7.56 17.12 11.01
CA GLY A 143 8.70 17.61 10.21
C GLY A 143 9.28 16.58 9.22
N GLU A 144 8.54 15.52 8.90
CA GLU A 144 8.97 14.42 8.07
C GLU A 144 9.05 14.84 6.61
N ILE A 145 10.25 14.73 6.03
CA ILE A 145 10.48 14.96 4.61
C ILE A 145 9.66 13.92 3.84
N GLN A 146 8.60 14.39 3.17
CA GLN A 146 7.83 13.57 2.24
C GLN A 146 8.78 12.96 1.22
N TRP A 147 8.61 11.67 0.93
CA TRP A 147 9.44 11.02 -0.07
C TRP A 147 9.20 11.68 -1.43
N PRO A 148 10.25 12.04 -2.17
CA PRO A 148 10.09 12.48 -3.55
C PRO A 148 9.33 11.43 -4.35
N TYR A 149 8.44 11.86 -5.25
CA TYR A 149 7.64 10.96 -6.10
C TYR A 149 8.47 9.89 -6.82
N ILE A 150 9.70 10.23 -7.23
CA ILE A 150 10.59 9.27 -7.89
C ILE A 150 10.94 8.09 -6.98
N VAL A 151 11.06 8.30 -5.67
CA VAL A 151 11.40 7.24 -4.70
C VAL A 151 10.26 6.24 -4.60
N THR A 152 9.02 6.71 -4.43
CA THR A 152 7.85 5.81 -4.35
C THR A 152 7.64 5.08 -5.66
N LEU A 153 7.81 5.75 -6.81
CA LEU A 153 7.68 5.13 -8.12
C LEU A 153 8.75 4.04 -8.36
N GLU A 154 10.02 4.31 -8.10
CA GLU A 154 11.11 3.34 -8.30
C GLU A 154 10.98 2.15 -7.34
N LEU A 155 10.62 2.41 -6.08
CA LEU A 155 10.34 1.35 -5.11
C LEU A 155 9.21 0.44 -5.57
N GLY A 156 8.11 1.02 -6.03
CA GLY A 156 6.98 0.25 -6.54
C GLY A 156 7.31 -0.49 -7.84
N THR A 157 8.08 0.13 -8.74
CA THR A 157 8.55 -0.53 -9.97
C THR A 157 9.39 -1.75 -9.65
N TRP A 158 10.29 -1.63 -8.66
CA TRP A 158 11.08 -2.75 -8.16
C TRP A 158 10.21 -3.87 -7.57
N MET A 159 9.15 -3.52 -6.84
CA MET A 159 8.19 -4.52 -6.32
C MET A 159 7.44 -5.24 -7.46
N VAL A 160 6.97 -4.50 -8.48
CA VAL A 160 6.36 -5.12 -9.68
C VAL A 160 7.33 -6.08 -10.35
N ASP A 161 8.60 -5.69 -10.48
CA ASP A 161 9.66 -6.52 -11.05
C ASP A 161 9.82 -7.86 -10.31
N ILE A 162 9.85 -7.83 -8.98
CA ILE A 162 9.89 -9.06 -8.16
C ILE A 162 8.64 -9.90 -8.41
N MET A 163 7.45 -9.29 -8.44
CA MET A 163 6.20 -9.99 -8.68
C MET A 163 6.20 -10.70 -10.04
N VAL A 164 6.53 -9.98 -11.12
CA VAL A 164 6.53 -10.52 -12.48
C VAL A 164 7.55 -11.66 -12.64
N LYS A 165 8.74 -11.54 -12.04
CA LYS A 165 9.80 -12.55 -12.14
C LYS A 165 9.47 -13.84 -11.39
N ASN A 166 8.84 -13.73 -10.22
CA ASN A 166 8.74 -14.83 -9.27
C ASN A 166 7.35 -15.48 -9.20
N LEU A 167 6.28 -14.74 -9.50
CA LEU A 167 4.93 -15.27 -9.40
C LEU A 167 4.60 -16.18 -10.58
N LYS A 168 4.61 -17.49 -10.31
CA LYS A 168 4.36 -18.54 -11.29
C LYS A 168 3.28 -19.50 -10.81
N ILE A 169 2.63 -20.18 -11.75
CA ILE A 169 1.62 -21.21 -11.48
C ILE A 169 1.85 -22.39 -12.41
N ASN A 170 1.41 -23.59 -12.01
CA ASN A 170 1.44 -24.72 -12.94
C ASN A 170 0.31 -24.58 -13.97
N SER A 171 0.63 -24.80 -15.25
CA SER A 171 -0.34 -24.70 -16.36
C SER A 171 -1.49 -25.71 -16.29
N ASP A 172 -1.29 -26.85 -15.63
CA ASP A 172 -2.27 -27.93 -15.46
C ASP A 172 -3.19 -27.74 -14.23
N ILE A 173 -3.00 -26.66 -13.45
CA ILE A 173 -3.67 -26.46 -12.16
C ILE A 173 -5.21 -26.50 -12.23
N LEU A 174 -5.78 -26.03 -13.36
CA LEU A 174 -7.22 -26.05 -13.61
C LEU A 174 -7.67 -27.24 -14.48
N ASN A 175 -6.77 -27.80 -15.27
CA ASN A 175 -7.08 -28.92 -16.17
C ASN A 175 -5.87 -29.88 -16.23
N PRO A 176 -5.97 -31.05 -15.57
CA PRO A 176 -4.90 -32.05 -15.54
C PRO A 176 -4.51 -32.63 -16.91
N ALA A 177 -5.29 -32.39 -17.97
CA ALA A 177 -4.97 -32.84 -19.32
C ALA A 177 -3.81 -32.05 -19.97
N PHE A 178 -3.47 -30.88 -19.43
CA PHE A 178 -2.33 -30.10 -19.93
C PHE A 178 -1.01 -30.60 -19.34
N ASP A 179 0.09 -30.39 -20.08
CA ASP A 179 1.43 -30.59 -19.56
C ASP A 179 1.68 -29.70 -18.35
N ARG A 180 2.25 -30.27 -17.29
CA ARG A 180 2.67 -29.53 -16.11
C ARG A 180 3.91 -28.68 -16.40
N LYS A 181 3.73 -27.36 -16.53
CA LYS A 181 4.81 -26.38 -16.73
C LYS A 181 4.57 -25.17 -15.82
N LEU A 182 5.65 -24.62 -15.27
CA LEU A 182 5.59 -23.38 -14.48
C LEU A 182 5.53 -22.18 -15.43
N ILE A 183 4.42 -21.46 -15.41
CA ILE A 183 4.19 -20.26 -16.22
C ILE A 183 4.05 -19.02 -15.33
N PRO A 184 4.53 -17.83 -15.75
CA PRO A 184 4.28 -16.59 -15.02
C PRO A 184 2.78 -16.28 -14.90
N ILE A 185 2.37 -15.66 -13.80
CA ILE A 185 0.97 -15.20 -13.66
C ILE A 185 0.79 -13.74 -14.05
N LEU A 186 1.88 -12.99 -14.20
CA LEU A 186 1.88 -11.59 -14.60
C LEU A 186 2.82 -11.43 -15.81
N TYR A 187 2.40 -10.61 -16.77
CA TYR A 187 3.19 -10.33 -17.97
C TYR A 187 3.29 -8.84 -18.23
N HIS A 188 4.46 -8.40 -18.67
CA HIS A 188 4.60 -7.11 -19.34
C HIS A 188 3.96 -7.18 -20.72
N MET A 189 3.04 -6.26 -20.96
CA MET A 189 2.48 -5.99 -22.26
C MET A 189 2.68 -4.52 -22.59
N TYR A 190 2.66 -4.18 -23.87
CA TYR A 190 2.60 -2.80 -24.31
C TYR A 190 1.28 -2.56 -25.04
N THR A 191 0.63 -1.46 -24.70
CA THR A 191 -0.61 -1.04 -25.35
C THR A 191 -0.46 0.41 -25.80
N PHE A 192 -1.20 0.80 -26.83
CA PHE A 192 -1.28 2.21 -27.23
C PHE A 192 -2.52 2.85 -26.58
N ARG A 193 -2.31 3.93 -25.83
CA ARG A 193 -3.40 4.86 -25.48
C ARG A 193 -3.21 6.12 -26.31
N SER A 194 -4.12 6.36 -27.24
CA SER A 194 -3.95 7.39 -28.27
C SER A 194 -2.63 7.17 -29.02
N THR A 195 -1.72 8.13 -29.00
CA THR A 195 -0.43 8.09 -29.72
C THR A 195 0.74 7.56 -28.89
N ARG A 196 0.55 7.28 -27.60
CA ARG A 196 1.65 6.86 -26.70
C ARG A 196 1.58 5.38 -26.37
N GLN A 197 2.72 4.71 -26.52
CA GLN A 197 2.91 3.35 -26.02
C GLN A 197 3.05 3.39 -24.50
N ILE A 198 2.27 2.57 -23.80
CA ILE A 198 2.24 2.48 -22.34
C ILE A 198 2.51 1.04 -21.94
N GLY A 199 3.45 0.86 -21.01
CA GLY A 199 3.72 -0.44 -20.38
C GLY A 199 2.59 -0.83 -19.43
N PHE A 200 2.19 -2.09 -19.51
CA PHE A 200 1.02 -2.64 -18.83
C PHE A 200 1.40 -3.96 -18.18
N ILE A 201 0.86 -4.23 -17.00
CA ILE A 201 0.97 -5.53 -16.33
C ILE A 201 -0.37 -6.22 -16.45
N LYS A 202 -0.38 -7.40 -17.10
CA LYS A 202 -1.59 -8.17 -17.32
C LYS A 202 -1.54 -9.52 -16.59
N PRO A 203 -2.60 -9.93 -15.87
CA PRO A 203 -2.66 -11.24 -15.26
C PRO A 203 -2.90 -12.34 -16.31
N HIS A 204 -2.38 -13.54 -16.03
CA HIS A 204 -2.67 -14.74 -16.83
C HIS A 204 -4.15 -15.12 -16.68
N PRO A 205 -4.84 -15.57 -17.75
CA PRO A 205 -6.26 -15.94 -17.68
C PRO A 205 -6.59 -16.98 -16.59
N ILE A 206 -5.68 -17.92 -16.32
CA ILE A 206 -5.83 -18.89 -15.22
C ILE A 206 -6.03 -18.19 -13.86
N LEU A 207 -5.27 -17.12 -13.57
CA LEU A 207 -5.42 -16.38 -12.32
C LEU A 207 -6.82 -15.74 -12.24
N THR A 208 -7.25 -15.08 -13.31
CA THR A 208 -8.59 -14.49 -13.39
C THR A 208 -9.69 -15.52 -13.21
N GLN A 209 -9.58 -16.67 -13.88
CA GLN A 209 -10.54 -17.77 -13.76
C GLN A 209 -10.59 -18.32 -12.34
N MET A 210 -9.43 -18.55 -11.72
CA MET A 210 -9.34 -18.99 -10.32
C MET A 210 -10.01 -18.01 -9.37
N GLN A 211 -9.76 -16.71 -9.52
CA GLN A 211 -10.37 -15.66 -8.68
C GLN A 211 -11.89 -15.60 -8.86
N GLN A 212 -12.37 -15.68 -10.10
CA GLN A 212 -13.80 -15.68 -10.41
C GLN A 212 -14.51 -16.93 -9.84
N GLU A 213 -13.97 -18.12 -10.05
CA GLU A 213 -14.55 -19.38 -9.58
C GLU A 213 -14.40 -19.58 -8.05
N ALA A 214 -13.38 -18.97 -7.44
CA ALA A 214 -13.23 -18.94 -5.99
C ALA A 214 -14.41 -18.22 -5.34
N THR A 215 -15.05 -17.26 -6.00
CA THR A 215 -16.22 -16.51 -5.46
C THR A 215 -15.97 -16.08 -4.01
N GLU A 216 -14.86 -15.36 -3.77
CA GLU A 216 -14.53 -14.88 -2.43
C GLU A 216 -15.63 -13.96 -1.90
N THR A 217 -15.99 -14.12 -0.63
CA THR A 217 -17.11 -13.40 -0.01
C THR A 217 -16.65 -12.14 0.73
N LYS A 218 -15.39 -11.75 0.57
CA LYS A 218 -14.76 -10.61 1.26
C LYS A 218 -14.04 -9.75 0.23
N LEU A 219 -14.18 -8.44 0.38
CA LEU A 219 -13.43 -7.44 -0.36
C LEU A 219 -12.55 -6.67 0.62
N THR A 220 -11.32 -6.38 0.20
CA THR A 220 -10.34 -5.67 1.03
C THR A 220 -10.01 -4.34 0.40
N PHE A 221 -10.20 -3.28 1.17
CA PHE A 221 -9.96 -1.90 0.74
C PHE A 221 -8.92 -1.26 1.66
N ASP A 222 -8.15 -0.32 1.10
CA ASP A 222 -7.29 0.52 1.92
C ASP A 222 -8.14 1.48 2.77
N SER A 223 -7.69 1.80 3.98
CA SER A 223 -8.50 2.61 4.90
C SER A 223 -8.85 3.99 4.36
N TYR A 224 -7.97 4.57 3.53
CA TYR A 224 -8.15 5.91 2.95
C TYR A 224 -9.08 5.98 1.74
N VAL A 225 -9.61 4.85 1.27
CA VAL A 225 -10.66 4.84 0.24
C VAL A 225 -12.06 4.62 0.83
N MET A 226 -12.14 4.36 2.14
CA MET A 226 -13.40 4.14 2.85
C MET A 226 -13.82 5.40 3.61
N PRO A 227 -15.14 5.65 3.78
CA PRO A 227 -15.62 6.72 4.65
C PRO A 227 -15.09 6.58 6.07
N MET A 228 -14.75 7.71 6.70
CA MET A 228 -14.33 7.72 8.10
C MET A 228 -15.50 7.34 9.02
N LEU A 229 -15.18 6.60 10.08
CA LEU A 229 -16.15 6.21 11.11
C LEU A 229 -16.29 7.25 12.23
N CYS A 230 -15.55 8.36 12.13
CA CYS A 230 -15.55 9.48 13.06
C CYS A 230 -15.41 10.79 12.29
N PRO A 231 -15.75 11.95 12.89
CA PRO A 231 -15.53 13.25 12.27
C PRO A 231 -14.07 13.42 11.78
N PRO A 232 -13.84 13.93 10.57
CA PRO A 232 -12.49 14.11 10.05
C PRO A 232 -11.72 15.18 10.83
N VAL A 233 -10.39 15.12 10.75
CA VAL A 233 -9.53 16.21 11.25
C VAL A 233 -9.78 17.46 10.40
N PRO A 234 -10.07 18.62 11.02
CA PRO A 234 -10.19 19.87 10.28
C PRO A 234 -8.93 20.20 9.50
N TRP A 235 -9.08 20.75 8.29
CA TRP A 235 -7.94 21.23 7.53
C TRP A 235 -7.32 22.45 8.20
N THR A 236 -6.09 22.32 8.70
CA THR A 236 -5.32 23.43 9.28
C THR A 236 -4.27 23.97 8.31
N SER A 237 -3.80 23.13 7.38
CA SER A 237 -2.85 23.49 6.31
C SER A 237 -3.09 22.64 5.05
N VAL A 238 -2.39 22.92 3.96
CA VAL A 238 -2.45 22.11 2.73
C VAL A 238 -1.89 20.68 2.90
N LYS A 239 -1.24 20.38 4.03
CA LYS A 239 -0.62 19.07 4.31
C LYS A 239 -1.24 18.35 5.50
N PHE A 240 -2.22 18.96 6.17
CA PHE A 240 -2.78 18.44 7.42
C PHE A 240 -4.29 18.66 7.49
N GLY A 241 -5.01 17.54 7.49
CA GLY A 241 -6.46 17.44 7.57
C GLY A 241 -6.96 16.09 7.05
N ALA A 242 -8.28 15.91 7.09
CA ALA A 242 -8.99 14.70 6.68
C ALA A 242 -8.73 13.48 7.57
N TYR A 243 -7.88 12.54 7.13
CA TYR A 243 -7.64 11.29 7.87
C TYR A 243 -6.76 11.51 9.11
N LEU A 244 -6.98 10.71 10.15
CA LEU A 244 -6.25 10.80 11.41
C LEU A 244 -4.74 10.52 11.23
N LEU A 245 -4.41 9.40 10.59
CA LEU A 245 -3.04 8.90 10.51
C LEU A 245 -2.48 8.93 9.09
N THR A 246 -3.28 8.52 8.11
CA THR A 246 -2.88 8.49 6.70
C THR A 246 -2.63 9.90 6.18
N PRO A 247 -1.54 10.15 5.43
CA PRO A 247 -1.30 11.45 4.82
C PRO A 247 -2.32 11.70 3.71
N THR A 248 -2.83 12.94 3.62
CA THR A 248 -3.84 13.37 2.64
C THR A 248 -3.37 14.59 1.86
#